data_AF-A0A6B3H6Y4-F1
#
_entry.id   AF-A0A6B3H6Y4-F1
#
_cell.length_a   1.000
_cell.length_b   1.000
_cell.length_c   1.000
_cell.angle_alpha   90.00
_cell.angle_beta   90.00
_cell.angle_gamma   90.00
#
_symmetry.space_group_name_H-M   'P 1'
#
loop_
_entity.id
_entity.type
_entity.pdbx_description
1 polymer ?
#
loop_
_entity_poly.entity_id
_entity_poly.type
_entity_poly.pdbx_seq_one_letter_code
_entity_poly.pdbx_strand_id
1 'polypeptide(L)'
;ATADVRAWSGLAGLPGAVAALRGELVTFRDERGRELLDLPDAPRPDPETPAPVRFLPAFDNAILGYDDRTRIIDDADRGLSVAGVRVVLVDGRVSATWDVEAETGADAR
;
A
#
# COMPACT_ATOMS: atom_id res chain seq x y z
N ALA A 1 -10.37 -0.55 4.26
CA ALA A 1 -11.26 -0.53 5.45
C ALA A 1 -11.22 0.85 6.11
N THR A 2 -12.15 1.20 7.01
CA THR A 2 -12.11 2.48 7.75
C THR A 2 -10.80 2.67 8.53
N ALA A 3 -10.19 1.57 9.00
CA ALA A 3 -8.87 1.59 9.66
C ALA A 3 -7.75 2.07 8.72
N ASP A 4 -7.75 1.63 7.46
CA ASP A 4 -6.75 2.07 6.47
C ASP A 4 -6.89 3.57 6.17
N VAL A 5 -8.12 4.07 6.01
CA VAL A 5 -8.35 5.52 5.82
C VAL A 5 -7.82 6.32 7.00
N ARG A 6 -7.95 5.80 8.22
CA ARG A 6 -7.35 6.41 9.42
C ARG A 6 -5.83 6.37 9.39
N ALA A 7 -5.25 5.22 9.08
CA ALA A 7 -3.80 5.03 9.02
C ALA A 7 -3.15 5.95 7.98
N TRP A 8 -3.78 6.10 6.81
CA TRP A 8 -3.34 6.98 5.74
C TRP A 8 -3.50 8.47 6.08
N SER A 9 -4.68 8.89 6.56
CA SER A 9 -5.01 10.32 6.68
C SER A 9 -4.68 10.93 8.05
N GLY A 10 -4.55 10.12 9.10
CA GLY A 10 -4.46 10.58 10.48
C GLY A 10 -5.72 11.24 11.02
N LEU A 11 -6.83 11.24 10.27
CA LEU A 11 -8.05 11.96 10.64
C LEU A 11 -8.84 11.28 11.76
N ALA A 12 -9.39 12.12 12.64
CA ALA A 12 -10.42 11.72 13.60
C ALA A 12 -11.83 11.77 12.95
N GLY A 13 -12.85 11.27 13.66
CA GLY A 13 -14.25 11.39 13.21
C GLY A 13 -14.66 10.54 11.99
N LEU A 14 -13.77 9.68 11.48
CA LEU A 14 -14.02 8.86 10.29
C LEU A 14 -15.31 8.03 10.30
N PRO A 15 -15.82 7.48 11.42
CA PRO A 15 -17.09 6.77 11.40
C PRO A 15 -18.26 7.59 10.86
N GLY A 16 -18.34 8.89 11.21
CA GLY A 16 -19.40 9.78 10.73
C GLY A 16 -19.27 10.10 9.23
N ALA A 17 -18.05 10.38 8.77
CA ALA A 17 -17.78 10.63 7.35
C ALA A 17 -18.08 9.39 6.50
N VAL A 18 -17.65 8.20 6.94
CA VAL A 18 -17.95 6.94 6.25
C VAL A 18 -19.46 6.67 6.26
N ALA A 19 -20.15 6.90 7.38
CA ALA A 19 -21.61 6.75 7.48
C ALA A 19 -22.35 7.62 6.46
N ALA A 20 -21.94 8.89 6.32
CA ALA A 20 -22.53 9.84 5.37
C ALA A 20 -22.37 9.39 3.92
N LEU A 21 -21.26 8.72 3.58
CA LEU A 21 -20.96 8.25 2.23
C LEU A 21 -21.44 6.81 1.95
N ARG A 22 -22.06 6.10 2.91
CA ARG A 22 -22.37 4.65 2.75
C ARG A 22 -23.22 4.34 1.52
N GLY A 23 -24.14 5.22 1.15
CA GLY A 23 -24.99 5.02 -0.03
C GLY A 23 -24.26 5.15 -1.38
N GLU A 24 -23.04 5.69 -1.35
CA GLU A 24 -22.20 5.98 -2.53
C GLU A 24 -21.02 5.01 -2.66
N LEU A 25 -20.87 4.07 -1.72
CA LEU A 25 -19.76 3.12 -1.67
C LEU A 25 -20.25 1.70 -1.92
N VAL A 26 -19.42 0.90 -2.58
CA VAL A 26 -19.59 -0.57 -2.63
C VAL A 26 -18.79 -1.22 -1.52
N THR A 27 -19.25 -2.38 -1.05
CA THR A 27 -18.60 -3.10 0.04
C THR A 27 -18.17 -4.50 -0.38
N PHE A 28 -17.02 -4.91 0.16
CA PHE A 28 -16.46 -6.25 0.00
C PHE A 28 -16.09 -6.83 1.36
N ARG A 29 -15.70 -8.09 1.38
CA ARG A 29 -15.09 -8.73 2.56
C ARG A 29 -13.77 -9.36 2.17
N ASP A 30 -12.77 -9.18 3.02
CA ASP A 30 -11.51 -9.91 2.91
C ASP A 30 -11.62 -11.31 3.52
N GLU A 31 -10.53 -12.07 3.45
CA GLU A 31 -10.42 -13.45 3.93
C GLU A 31 -10.60 -13.56 5.46
N ARG A 32 -10.41 -12.44 6.18
CA ARG A 32 -10.64 -12.33 7.64
C ARG A 32 -12.05 -11.83 7.95
N GLY A 33 -12.90 -11.65 6.95
CA GLY A 33 -14.26 -11.14 7.07
C GLY A 33 -14.36 -9.63 7.32
N ARG A 34 -13.25 -8.88 7.23
CA ARG A 34 -13.27 -7.43 7.43
C ARG A 34 -13.96 -6.76 6.25
N GLU A 35 -14.81 -5.79 6.55
CA GLU A 35 -15.47 -4.99 5.52
C GLU A 35 -14.46 -4.04 4.85
N LEU A 36 -14.40 -4.13 3.53
CA LEU A 36 -13.66 -3.22 2.67
C LEU A 36 -14.64 -2.28 1.96
N LEU A 37 -14.19 -1.06 1.70
CA LEU A 37 -14.97 0.00 1.08
C LEU A 37 -14.25 0.43 -0.19
N ASP A 38 -15.01 0.64 -1.26
CA ASP A 38 -14.47 1.08 -2.54
C ASP A 38 -15.50 1.94 -3.29
N LEU A 39 -15.06 2.65 -4.32
CA LEU A 39 -15.93 3.39 -5.22
C LEU A 39 -16.60 2.43 -6.22
N PRO A 40 -17.88 2.66 -6.59
CA PRO A 40 -18.60 1.80 -7.52
C PRO A 40 -17.86 1.63 -8.86
N ASP A 41 -17.21 2.70 -9.34
CA ASP A 41 -16.53 2.72 -10.64
C ASP A 41 -15.00 2.59 -10.54
N ALA A 42 -14.46 2.29 -9.35
CA ALA A 42 -13.02 2.09 -9.20
C ALA A 42 -12.51 0.93 -10.08
N PRO A 43 -11.36 1.08 -10.77
CA PRO A 43 -10.75 -0.01 -11.53
C PRO A 43 -10.42 -1.20 -10.63
N ARG A 44 -10.95 -2.37 -10.98
CA ARG A 44 -10.68 -3.63 -10.30
C ARG A 44 -10.22 -4.65 -11.36
N PRO A 45 -8.91 -4.85 -11.53
CA PRO A 45 -8.37 -5.88 -12.42
C PRO A 45 -8.93 -7.26 -12.07
N ASP A 46 -8.96 -8.16 -13.06
CA ASP A 46 -9.26 -9.57 -12.82
C ASP A 46 -8.27 -10.14 -11.79
N PRO A 47 -8.70 -10.96 -10.80
CA PRO A 47 -7.82 -11.47 -9.76
C PRO A 47 -6.64 -12.29 -10.28
N GLU A 48 -6.74 -12.89 -11.47
CA GLU A 48 -5.65 -13.62 -12.12
C GLU A 48 -4.71 -12.69 -12.92
N THR A 49 -4.96 -11.38 -12.93
CA THR A 49 -4.07 -10.40 -13.56
C THR A 49 -2.75 -10.33 -12.79
N PRO A 50 -1.60 -10.65 -13.39
CA PRO A 50 -0.32 -10.60 -12.70
C PRO A 50 -0.01 -9.18 -12.21
N ALA A 51 0.39 -9.05 -10.95
CA ALA A 51 0.88 -7.79 -10.43
C ALA A 51 2.29 -7.53 -11.01
N PRO A 52 2.52 -6.39 -11.69
CA PRO A 52 3.79 -6.12 -12.33
C PRO A 52 4.91 -5.92 -11.29
N VAL A 53 6.15 -6.20 -11.69
CA VAL A 53 7.32 -5.85 -10.88
C VAL A 53 7.40 -4.33 -10.69
N ARG A 54 7.68 -3.89 -9.47
CA ARG A 54 7.78 -2.45 -9.11
C ARG A 54 8.97 -2.19 -8.20
N PHE A 55 9.73 -1.14 -8.51
CA PHE A 55 10.73 -0.57 -7.62
C PHE A 55 10.09 0.60 -6.87
N LEU A 56 9.75 0.38 -5.60
CA LEU A 56 9.14 1.41 -4.77
C LEU A 56 10.22 2.21 -4.04
N PRO A 57 10.14 3.55 -4.03
CA PRO A 57 11.03 4.39 -3.26
C PRO A 57 10.80 4.20 -1.74
N ALA A 58 11.71 4.77 -0.96
CA ALA A 58 11.55 4.90 0.48
C ALA A 58 10.26 5.66 0.80
N PHE A 59 9.52 5.18 1.80
CA PHE A 59 8.26 5.77 2.27
C PHE A 59 7.14 5.84 1.22
N ASP A 60 7.13 4.92 0.24
CA ASP A 60 6.03 4.81 -0.71
C ASP A 60 4.68 4.54 0.01
N ASN A 61 3.61 5.22 -0.43
CA ASN A 61 2.30 5.12 0.20
C ASN A 61 1.66 3.73 0.05
N ALA A 62 2.04 2.96 -0.96
CA ALA A 62 1.59 1.58 -1.10
C ALA A 62 1.93 0.76 0.16
N ILE A 63 3.04 1.08 0.84
CA ILE A 63 3.47 0.42 2.08
C ILE A 63 2.88 1.10 3.32
N LEU A 64 2.86 2.43 3.34
CA LEU A 64 2.56 3.19 4.56
C LEU A 64 1.06 3.41 4.82
N GLY A 65 0.25 3.48 3.76
CA GLY A 65 -1.15 3.90 3.82
C GLY A 65 -2.13 2.88 4.39
N TYR A 66 -1.67 1.68 4.74
CA TYR A 66 -2.52 0.62 5.29
C TYR A 66 -2.27 0.44 6.78
N ASP A 67 -3.37 0.18 7.50
CA ASP A 67 -3.30 -0.26 8.90
C ASP A 67 -2.68 -1.66 8.98
N ASP A 68 -3.08 -2.52 8.05
CA ASP A 68 -2.56 -3.87 7.90
C ASP A 68 -1.56 -3.96 6.74
N ARG A 69 -0.27 -3.81 7.08
CA ARG A 69 0.83 -3.85 6.10
C ARG A 69 1.17 -5.27 5.63
N THR A 70 0.60 -6.30 6.26
CA THR A 70 0.82 -7.71 5.86
C THR A 70 0.28 -8.04 4.47
N ARG A 71 -0.50 -7.12 3.89
CA ARG A 71 -0.99 -7.17 2.50
C ARG A 71 0.13 -7.13 1.46
N ILE A 72 1.26 -6.50 1.76
CA ILE A 72 2.39 -6.31 0.84
C ILE A 72 3.71 -6.83 1.44
N ILE A 73 3.86 -6.77 2.76
CA ILE A 73 5.09 -7.12 3.47
C ILE A 73 4.83 -8.29 4.41
N ASP A 74 5.56 -9.38 4.23
CA ASP A 74 5.43 -10.57 5.08
C ASP A 74 5.81 -10.26 6.54
N ASP A 75 5.23 -11.00 7.49
CA ASP A 75 5.45 -10.76 8.92
C ASP A 75 6.93 -10.84 9.34
N ALA A 76 7.73 -11.65 8.65
CA ALA A 76 9.18 -11.74 8.84
C ALA A 76 9.91 -10.43 8.52
N ASP A 77 9.39 -9.65 7.57
CA ASP A 77 10.03 -8.46 7.00
C ASP A 77 9.34 -7.14 7.40
N ARG A 78 8.36 -7.19 8.31
CA ARG A 78 7.56 -6.02 8.74
C ARG A 78 8.39 -4.80 9.18
N GLY A 79 9.62 -5.02 9.66
CA GLY A 79 10.56 -3.96 10.06
C GLY A 79 10.97 -3.04 8.91
N LEU A 80 10.91 -3.51 7.66
CA LEU A 80 11.21 -2.71 6.47
C LEU A 80 10.26 -1.51 6.34
N SER A 81 9.00 -1.66 6.77
CA SER A 81 7.97 -0.62 6.63
C SER A 81 8.24 0.63 7.49
N VAL A 82 9.02 0.51 8.56
CA VAL A 82 9.37 1.63 9.46
C VAL A 82 10.80 2.12 9.23
N ALA A 83 11.65 1.31 8.60
CA ALA A 83 13.04 1.65 8.30
C ALA A 83 13.19 2.63 7.12
N GLY A 84 12.11 2.93 6.38
CA GLY A 84 12.17 3.82 5.22
C GLY A 84 13.04 3.25 4.09
N VAL A 85 13.08 1.92 3.96
CA VAL A 85 13.85 1.28 2.89
C VAL A 85 13.11 1.35 1.56
N ARG A 86 13.89 1.33 0.47
CA ARG A 86 13.39 1.13 -0.89
C ARG A 86 13.21 -0.37 -1.13
N VAL A 87 12.12 -0.78 -1.77
CA VAL A 87 11.78 -2.20 -1.96
C VAL A 87 11.42 -2.53 -3.40
N VAL A 88 11.59 -3.80 -3.76
CA VAL A 88 11.11 -4.38 -5.02
C VAL A 88 9.91 -5.25 -4.73
N LEU A 89 8.81 -5.02 -5.44
CA LEU A 89 7.64 -5.89 -5.46
C LEU A 89 7.73 -6.90 -6.59
N VAL A 90 7.48 -8.16 -6.29
CA VAL A 90 7.22 -9.26 -7.25
C VAL A 90 5.89 -9.87 -6.87
N ASP A 91 4.98 -10.01 -7.84
CA ASP A 91 3.60 -10.48 -7.61
C ASP A 91 2.87 -9.72 -6.47
N GLY A 92 3.15 -8.41 -6.36
CA GLY A 92 2.55 -7.53 -5.36
C GLY A 92 3.14 -7.64 -3.94
N ARG A 93 4.19 -8.45 -3.75
CA ARG A 93 4.82 -8.70 -2.45
C ARG A 93 6.26 -8.23 -2.43
N VAL A 94 6.72 -7.71 -1.29
CA VAL A 94 8.14 -7.35 -1.11
C VAL A 94 9.02 -8.59 -1.28
N SER A 95 10.01 -8.52 -2.16
CA SER A 95 10.95 -9.61 -2.44
C SER A 95 12.42 -9.20 -2.30
N ALA A 96 12.73 -7.90 -2.32
CA ALA A 96 14.09 -7.39 -2.15
C ALA A 96 14.08 -5.91 -1.72
N THR A 97 15.23 -5.40 -1.30
CA THR A 97 15.53 -3.97 -1.24
C THR A 97 16.37 -3.54 -2.43
N TRP A 98 16.43 -2.23 -2.72
CA TRP A 98 17.26 -1.71 -3.80
C TRP A 98 17.88 -0.36 -3.46
N ASP A 99 18.97 -0.02 -4.14
CA ASP A 99 19.57 1.31 -4.11
C ASP A 99 20.15 1.67 -5.48
N VAL A 100 20.60 2.91 -5.64
CA VAL A 100 21.30 3.39 -6.83
C VAL A 100 22.74 3.66 -6.46
N GLU A 101 23.67 3.02 -7.16
CA GLU A 101 25.08 3.41 -7.09
C GLU A 101 25.27 4.70 -7.90
N ALA A 102 25.71 5.76 -7.24
CA ALA A 102 26.15 6.96 -7.94
C ALA A 102 27.53 6.67 -8.55
N GLU A 103 27.64 6.66 -9.88
CA GLU A 103 28.92 6.90 -10.51
C GLU A 103 29.28 8.35 -10.19
N THR A 104 30.26 8.55 -9.29
CA THR A 104 30.91 9.86 -9.15
C THR A 104 31.52 10.18 -10.50
N GLY A 105 30.81 10.96 -11.30
CA GLY A 105 31.38 11.62 -12.47
C GLY A 105 32.57 12.42 -11.94
N ALA A 106 33.78 11.96 -12.24
CA ALA A 106 34.93 12.82 -12.22
C ALA A 106 34.57 13.98 -13.16
N ASP A 107 34.28 15.14 -12.57
CA ASP A 107 34.08 16.36 -13.33
C ASP A 107 35.37 16.61 -14.10
N ALA A 108 35.34 16.21 -15.37
CA ALA A 108 36.15 16.76 -16.41
C ALA A 108 35.62 18.17 -16.70
N ARG A 109 36.08 19.14 -15.92
CA ARG A 109 36.66 20.44 -16.35
C ARG A 109 36.84 21.40 -15.19
#